data_AF-A0A962WA38-F1
#
_entry.id   AF-A0A962WA38-F1
#
_cell.length_a   1.000
_cell.length_b   1.000
_cell.length_c   1.000
_cell.angle_alpha   90.00
_cell.angle_beta   90.00
_cell.angle_gamma   90.00
#
_symmetry.space_group_name_H-M   'P 1'
#
loop_
_entity.id
_entity.type
_entity.pdbx_description
1 polymer ?
#
loop_
_entity_poly.entity_id
_entity_poly.type
_entity_poly.pdbx_seq_one_letter_code
_entity_poly.pdbx_strand_id
1 'polypeptide(L)'
;EFNVLVDEYGPVIIDLPQAVDAAANNNARDMLTRDVNKIRDYYALFAPELRQTRYAKEMWSLYEEGELLPETALSGEAEEDLHSADVDAVLEEIKAALAEEAARRERLREAEEPD
;
A
#
# COMPACT_ATOMS: atom_id res chain seq x y z
N GLU A 1 -19.40 -7.88 -5.36
CA GLU A 1 -18.93 -8.83 -6.38
C GLU A 1 -17.41 -8.92 -6.31
N PHE A 2 -16.88 -10.14 -6.29
CA PHE A 2 -15.45 -10.45 -6.21
C PHE A 2 -15.13 -11.47 -7.32
N ASN A 3 -13.96 -11.35 -7.92
CA ASN A 3 -13.55 -12.13 -9.09
C ASN A 3 -12.95 -13.48 -8.67
N VAL A 4 -13.71 -14.29 -7.93
CA VAL A 4 -13.30 -15.63 -7.50
C VAL A 4 -14.36 -16.65 -7.90
N LEU A 5 -13.96 -17.67 -8.65
CA LEU A 5 -14.75 -18.86 -8.92
C LEU A 5 -14.37 -19.96 -7.93
N VAL A 6 -15.27 -20.90 -7.65
CA VAL A 6 -14.99 -22.05 -6.78
C VAL A 6 -15.41 -23.32 -7.49
N ASP A 7 -14.51 -24.29 -7.59
CA ASP A 7 -14.75 -25.64 -8.13
C ASP A 7 -14.37 -26.74 -7.13
N GLU A 8 -14.29 -28.01 -7.58
CA GLU A 8 -13.93 -29.14 -6.70
C GLU A 8 -12.48 -29.10 -6.18
N TYR A 9 -11.59 -28.34 -6.82
CA TYR A 9 -10.18 -28.18 -6.44
C TYR A 9 -9.96 -26.95 -5.57
N GLY A 10 -10.92 -26.03 -5.50
CA GLY A 10 -10.91 -24.89 -4.58
C GLY A 10 -11.20 -23.55 -5.27
N PRO A 11 -10.87 -22.43 -4.60
CA PRO A 11 -11.07 -21.09 -5.16
C PRO A 11 -10.04 -20.77 -6.25
N VAL A 12 -10.52 -20.24 -7.37
CA VAL A 12 -9.73 -19.76 -8.49
C VAL A 12 -9.98 -18.27 -8.68
N ILE A 13 -8.94 -17.46 -8.56
CA ILE A 13 -9.00 -16.03 -8.86
C ILE A 13 -9.08 -15.86 -10.38
N ILE A 14 -10.09 -15.14 -10.83
CA ILE A 14 -10.27 -14.78 -12.25
C ILE A 14 -10.06 -13.28 -12.43
N ASP A 15 -9.84 -12.87 -13.67
CA ASP A 15 -9.81 -11.46 -14.06
C ASP A 15 -8.75 -10.62 -13.32
N LEU A 16 -7.49 -10.73 -13.79
CA LEU A 16 -6.31 -9.97 -13.33
C LEU A 16 -5.86 -8.81 -14.26
N PRO A 17 -6.67 -8.19 -15.16
CA PRO A 17 -6.16 -7.10 -16.01
C PRO A 17 -5.80 -5.84 -15.20
N GLN A 18 -6.20 -5.77 -13.93
CA GLN A 18 -5.86 -4.72 -12.97
C GLN A 18 -4.78 -5.18 -11.96
N ALA A 19 -4.05 -6.26 -12.24
CA ALA A 19 -2.89 -6.62 -11.41
C ALA A 19 -1.83 -5.52 -11.53
N VAL A 20 -1.45 -4.97 -10.38
CA VAL A 20 -0.46 -3.89 -10.29
C VAL A 20 0.72 -4.37 -9.49
N ASP A 21 1.91 -3.86 -9.82
CA ASP A 21 3.07 -4.01 -8.97
C ASP A 21 2.85 -3.19 -7.70
N ALA A 22 2.87 -3.85 -6.55
CA ALA A 22 2.59 -3.23 -5.26
C ALA A 22 3.69 -2.25 -4.83
N ALA A 23 4.94 -2.43 -5.27
CA ALA A 23 6.04 -1.52 -4.99
C ALA A 23 6.01 -0.27 -5.89
N ALA A 24 5.41 -0.37 -7.08
CA ALA A 24 5.39 0.71 -8.06
C ALA A 24 4.07 1.51 -8.11
N ASN A 25 3.07 1.15 -7.30
CA ASN A 25 1.75 1.78 -7.33
C ASN A 25 1.26 2.17 -5.94
N ASN A 26 1.17 3.49 -5.69
CA ASN A 26 0.67 4.04 -4.43
C ASN A 26 -0.77 3.60 -4.09
N ASN A 27 -1.56 3.18 -5.09
CA ASN A 27 -2.93 2.69 -4.89
C ASN A 27 -2.99 1.18 -4.61
N ALA A 28 -1.87 0.45 -4.62
CA ALA A 28 -1.86 -1.00 -4.45
C ALA A 28 -2.45 -1.42 -3.10
N ARG A 29 -2.16 -0.67 -2.03
CA ARG A 29 -2.73 -0.89 -0.70
C ARG A 29 -4.25 -0.83 -0.70
N ASP A 30 -4.80 0.21 -1.32
CA ASP A 30 -6.25 0.43 -1.38
C ASP A 30 -6.93 -0.63 -2.25
N MET A 31 -6.29 -1.02 -3.35
CA MET A 31 -6.76 -2.10 -4.22
C MET A 31 -6.81 -3.43 -3.47
N LEU A 32 -5.72 -3.83 -2.80
CA LEU A 32 -5.67 -5.02 -1.96
C LEU A 32 -6.75 -4.97 -0.87
N THR A 33 -6.82 -3.84 -0.16
CA THR A 33 -7.77 -3.65 0.94
C THR A 33 -9.20 -3.81 0.47
N ARG A 34 -9.55 -3.20 -0.66
CA ARG A 34 -10.88 -3.34 -1.27
C ARG A 34 -11.19 -4.79 -1.61
N ASP A 35 -10.26 -5.50 -2.23
CA ASP A 35 -10.51 -6.84 -2.76
C ASP A 35 -10.59 -7.89 -1.63
N VAL A 36 -9.69 -7.83 -0.64
CA VAL A 36 -9.74 -8.68 0.56
C VAL A 36 -10.99 -8.39 1.39
N ASN A 37 -11.37 -7.12 1.57
CA ASN A 37 -12.60 -6.77 2.31
C ASN A 37 -13.86 -7.26 1.60
N LYS A 38 -13.93 -7.21 0.26
CA LYS A 38 -15.08 -7.78 -0.48
C LYS A 38 -15.25 -9.27 -0.21
N ILE A 39 -14.14 -10.02 -0.16
CA ILE A 39 -14.14 -11.46 0.16
C ILE A 39 -14.60 -11.67 1.59
N ARG A 40 -14.00 -10.95 2.55
CA ARG A 40 -14.38 -11.00 3.97
C ARG A 40 -15.87 -10.71 4.17
N ASP A 41 -16.37 -9.64 3.57
CA ASP A 41 -17.75 -9.19 3.75
C ASP A 41 -18.76 -10.18 3.18
N TYR A 42 -18.42 -10.83 2.06
CA TYR A 42 -19.24 -11.91 1.50
C TYR A 42 -19.27 -13.13 2.41
N TYR A 43 -18.12 -13.66 2.83
CA TYR A 43 -18.08 -14.83 3.70
C TYR A 43 -18.64 -14.53 5.09
N ALA A 44 -18.60 -13.27 5.54
CA ALA A 44 -19.25 -12.83 6.76
C ALA A 44 -20.78 -12.93 6.76
N LEU A 45 -21.42 -13.14 5.60
CA LEU A 45 -22.84 -13.52 5.53
C LEU A 45 -23.08 -14.92 6.12
N PHE A 46 -22.07 -15.79 6.08
CA PHE A 46 -22.12 -17.17 6.56
C PHE A 46 -21.34 -17.39 7.86
N ALA A 47 -20.26 -16.63 8.08
CA ALA A 47 -19.41 -16.65 9.28
C ALA A 47 -19.24 -15.22 9.83
N PRO A 48 -20.21 -14.71 10.62
CA PRO A 48 -20.24 -13.32 11.09
C PRO A 48 -18.98 -12.84 11.83
N GLU A 49 -18.26 -13.75 12.47
CA GLU A 49 -16.97 -13.54 13.12
C GLU A 49 -15.93 -12.91 12.18
N LEU A 50 -15.99 -13.21 10.88
CA LEU A 50 -15.09 -12.64 9.89
C LEU A 50 -15.19 -11.11 9.78
N ARG A 51 -16.31 -10.48 10.14
CA ARG A 51 -16.43 -9.01 10.10
C ARG A 51 -15.43 -8.29 11.01
N GLN A 52 -14.98 -8.96 12.06
CA GLN A 52 -14.05 -8.40 13.04
C GLN A 52 -12.59 -8.54 12.58
N THR A 53 -12.33 -9.38 11.58
CA THR A 53 -10.99 -9.64 11.06
C THR A 53 -10.49 -8.51 10.16
N ARG A 54 -9.17 -8.34 10.16
CA ARG A 54 -8.42 -7.28 9.48
C ARG A 54 -7.36 -7.86 8.54
N TYR A 55 -7.68 -8.96 7.85
CA TYR A 55 -6.79 -9.66 6.92
C TYR A 55 -6.11 -8.72 5.91
N ALA A 56 -6.84 -7.78 5.33
CA ALA A 56 -6.28 -6.80 4.38
C ALA A 56 -5.07 -6.06 4.95
N LYS A 57 -5.19 -5.63 6.22
CA LYS A 57 -4.17 -4.85 6.90
C LYS A 57 -3.00 -5.72 7.34
N GLU A 58 -3.30 -6.90 7.89
CA GLU A 58 -2.28 -7.89 8.26
C GLU A 58 -1.43 -8.29 7.05
N MET A 59 -2.06 -8.62 5.92
CA MET A 59 -1.36 -8.95 4.68
C MET A 59 -0.49 -7.81 4.18
N TRP A 60 -0.97 -6.57 4.28
CA TRP A 60 -0.18 -5.40 3.86
C TRP A 60 1.04 -5.18 4.77
N SER A 61 0.88 -5.30 6.09
CA SER A 61 2.01 -5.19 7.04
C SER A 61 3.08 -6.23 6.74
N LEU A 62 2.68 -7.50 6.58
CA LEU A 62 3.58 -8.59 6.23
C LEU A 62 4.27 -8.35 4.88
N TYR A 63 3.57 -7.74 3.92
CA TYR A 63 4.17 -7.38 2.63
C TYR A 63 5.23 -6.28 2.79
N GLU A 64 4.93 -5.23 3.56
CA GLU A 64 5.88 -4.13 3.85
C GLU A 64 7.13 -4.62 4.60
N GLU A 65 6.97 -5.62 5.46
CA GLU A 65 8.06 -6.27 6.21
C GLU A 65 8.81 -7.32 5.36
N GLY A 66 8.29 -7.69 4.19
CA GLY A 66 8.86 -8.73 3.32
C GLY A 66 8.62 -10.16 3.82
N GLU A 67 7.67 -10.35 4.73
CA GLU A 67 7.33 -11.63 5.40
C GLU A 67 6.06 -12.30 4.83
N LEU A 68 5.37 -11.65 3.89
CA LEU A 68 4.20 -12.23 3.23
C LEU A 68 4.60 -13.33 2.24
N LEU A 69 4.36 -14.59 2.61
CA LEU A 69 4.56 -15.78 1.79
C LEU A 69 3.22 -16.45 1.46
N PRO A 70 3.13 -17.27 0.39
CA PRO A 70 1.90 -17.98 0.03
C PRO A 70 1.35 -18.86 1.15
N GLU A 71 2.23 -19.45 1.95
CA GLU A 71 1.91 -20.30 3.09
C GLU A 71 1.78 -19.55 4.44
N THR A 72 1.95 -18.23 4.47
CA THR A 72 1.85 -17.46 5.72
C THR A 72 0.44 -17.58 6.30
N ALA A 73 0.33 -18.12 7.51
CA ALA A 73 -0.94 -18.25 8.21
C ALA A 73 -1.37 -16.88 8.75
N LEU A 74 -2.55 -16.44 8.34
CA LEU A 74 -3.12 -15.17 8.77
C LEU A 74 -4.00 -15.36 10.02
N SER A 75 -3.81 -14.50 11.01
CA SER A 75 -4.58 -14.46 12.25
C SER A 75 -5.90 -13.69 12.11
N GLY A 76 -5.96 -12.77 11.14
CA GLY A 76 -7.04 -11.80 11.02
C GLY A 76 -6.92 -10.65 12.01
N GLU A 77 -5.84 -10.57 12.78
CA GLU A 77 -5.56 -9.46 13.69
C GLU A 77 -4.57 -8.49 13.04
N ALA A 78 -4.81 -7.19 13.23
CA ALA A 78 -3.88 -6.17 12.76
C ALA A 78 -3.96 -4.95 13.68
N GLU A 79 -2.80 -4.50 14.13
CA GLU A 79 -2.68 -3.30 14.95
C GLU A 79 -3.09 -2.05 14.16
N GLU A 80 -3.76 -1.12 14.84
CA GLU A 80 -3.96 0.21 14.31
C GLU A 80 -2.73 1.06 14.50
N ASP A 81 -1.96 1.25 13.42
CA ASP A 81 -1.03 2.37 13.37
C ASP A 81 -1.83 3.69 13.43
N LEU A 82 -1.86 4.28 14.61
CA LEU A 82 -2.50 5.56 14.92
C LEU A 82 -1.51 6.72 14.83
N HIS A 83 -0.26 6.48 14.40
CA HIS A 83 0.72 7.55 14.24
C HIS A 83 0.30 8.46 13.08
N SER A 84 0.21 9.76 13.36
CA SER A 84 0.07 10.77 12.32
C SER A 84 1.39 10.92 11.59
N ALA A 85 1.38 10.85 10.26
CA ALA A 85 2.55 11.21 9.46
C ALA A 85 2.97 12.65 9.77
N ASP A 86 4.27 12.86 10.00
CA ASP A 86 4.84 14.19 10.22
C ASP A 86 5.00 14.91 8.87
N VAL A 87 3.90 15.50 8.41
CA VAL A 87 3.85 16.25 7.15
C VAL A 87 4.76 17.48 7.20
N ASP A 88 4.96 18.06 8.40
CA ASP A 88 5.78 19.24 8.58
C ASP A 88 7.26 18.92 8.33
N ALA A 89 7.77 17.80 8.85
CA ALA A 89 9.15 17.35 8.59
C ALA A 89 9.41 17.14 7.09
N VAL A 90 8.47 16.54 6.37
CA VAL A 90 8.57 16.34 4.90
C VAL A 90 8.58 17.69 4.17
N LEU A 91 7.73 18.62 4.57
CA LEU A 91 7.69 19.96 3.98
C LEU A 91 8.98 20.75 4.25
N GLU A 92 9.60 20.58 5.42
CA GLU A 92 10.89 21.18 5.74
C GLU A 92 12.02 20.63 4.87
N GLU A 93 12.07 19.30 4.68
CA GLU A 93 13.06 18.65 3.81
C GLU A 93 12.95 19.13 2.35
N ILE A 94 11.73 19.21 1.82
CA ILE A 94 11.47 19.74 0.47
C ILE A 94 11.95 21.18 0.33
N LYS A 95 11.66 22.04 1.31
CA LYS A 95 12.10 23.44 1.30
C LYS A 95 13.63 23.54 1.33
N ALA A 96 14.30 22.71 2.12
CA ALA A 96 15.75 22.67 2.20
C ALA A 96 16.37 22.27 0.85
N ALA A 97 15.85 21.22 0.21
CA ALA A 97 16.29 20.76 -1.10
C ALA A 97 16.11 21.83 -2.19
N LEU A 98 14.97 22.54 -2.19
CA LEU A 98 14.70 23.64 -3.13
C LEU A 98 15.66 24.83 -2.92
N ALA A 99 15.97 25.18 -1.67
CA ALA A 99 16.91 26.25 -1.36
C ALA A 99 18.34 25.89 -1.82
N GLU A 100 18.76 24.64 -1.60
CA GLU A 100 20.05 24.15 -2.07
C GLU A 100 20.15 24.17 -3.60
N GLU A 101 19.09 23.74 -4.30
CA GLU A 101 19.05 23.79 -5.76
C GLU A 101 19.10 25.24 -6.28
N ALA A 102 18.37 26.16 -5.65
CA ALA A 102 18.39 27.57 -6.02
C ALA A 102 19.80 28.18 -5.89
N ALA A 103 20.48 27.94 -4.75
CA ALA A 103 21.84 28.40 -4.52
C ALA A 103 22.86 27.77 -5.49
N ARG A 104 22.64 26.51 -5.90
CA ARG A 104 23.45 25.87 -6.94
C ARG A 104 23.27 26.54 -8.30
N ARG A 105 22.01 26.85 -8.69
CA ARG A 105 21.70 27.52 -9.96
C ARG A 105 22.23 28.95 -10.02
N GLU A 106 22.21 29.66 -8.90
CA GLU A 106 22.78 31.01 -8.80
C GLU A 106 24.29 31.01 -9.02
N ARG A 107 25.03 30.12 -8.34
CA ARG A 107 26.48 29.96 -8.56
C ARG A 107 26.84 29.59 -10.00
N LEU A 108 26.00 28.80 -10.68
CA LEU A 108 26.20 28.46 -12.09
C LEU A 108 25.98 29.68 -13.00
N ARG A 109 24.96 30.50 -12.71
CA ARG A 109 24.68 31.73 -13.46
C ARG A 109 25.79 32.76 -13.30
N GLU A 110 26.27 32.97 -12.07
CA GLU A 110 27.40 33.87 -11.80
C GLU A 110 28.69 33.42 -12.50
N ALA A 111 28.87 32.11 -12.71
CA ALA A 111 30.00 31.56 -13.45
C ALA A 111 29.83 31.67 -14.99
N GLU A 112 28.61 31.84 -15.49
CA GLU A 112 28.28 31.94 -16.91
C GLU A 112 28.17 33.38 -17.43
N GLU A 113 28.02 34.40 -16.57
CA GLU A 113 28.14 35.81 -16.94
C GLU A 113 29.63 36.21 -17.05
N PRO A 114 30.18 36.44 -18.26
CA PRO A 114 31.51 37.02 -18.42
C PRO A 114 31.43 38.54 -18.28
N ASP A 115 32.44 39.14 -17.62
CA ASP A 115 32.67 40.60 -17.57
C ASP A 115 32.60 41.30 -18.95
#